data_AF-A0A2T7Q1T5-F1
#
_entry.id   AF-A0A2T7Q1T5-F1
#
_cell.length_a   1.000
_cell.length_b   1.000
_cell.length_c   1.000
_cell.angle_alpha   90.00
_cell.angle_beta   90.00
_cell.angle_gamma   90.00
#
_symmetry.space_group_name_H-M   'P 1'
#
loop_
_entity.id
_entity.type
_entity.pdbx_description
1 polymer ?
#
loop_
_entity_poly.entity_id
_entity_poly.type
_entity_poly.pdbx_seq_one_letter_code
_entity_poly.pdbx_strand_id
1 'polypeptide(L)'
;MNLKYTFLRLLGYKTYDEMYKELQDGRRKQISHRDVQKSAALERALYPKGIRYPQAGDIYLCIKDAPISYMTHWMKPFTGGDKTVFPKDEQIKISDVKQSKPTSVYCQALNADKMEELLVPQSDREQYDYNGYSLVVDTVTLNNNFKLIGNDNN
;
A
#
# COMPACT_ATOMS: atom_id res chain seq x y z
N MET A 1 -18.52 -14.32 -12.47
CA MET A 1 -17.30 -15.05 -12.05
C MET A 1 -16.10 -14.55 -12.85
N ASN A 2 -14.99 -14.17 -12.22
CA ASN A 2 -13.82 -13.66 -12.92
C ASN A 2 -12.97 -14.83 -13.47
N LEU A 3 -13.15 -15.16 -14.75
CA LEU A 3 -12.50 -16.29 -15.44
C LEU A 3 -10.98 -16.30 -15.27
N LYS A 4 -10.33 -15.14 -15.33
CA LYS A 4 -8.88 -15.02 -15.17
C LYS A 4 -8.45 -15.38 -13.75
N TYR A 5 -9.14 -14.85 -12.73
CA TYR A 5 -8.87 -15.19 -11.34
C TYR A 5 -9.02 -16.70 -11.09
N THR A 6 -10.15 -17.30 -11.54
CA THR A 6 -10.40 -18.74 -11.39
C THR A 6 -9.29 -19.56 -12.05
N PHE A 7 -8.87 -19.21 -13.27
CA PHE A 7 -7.78 -19.88 -13.95
C PHE A 7 -6.44 -19.79 -13.20
N LEU A 8 -6.10 -18.61 -12.67
CA LEU A 8 -4.87 -18.45 -11.87
C LEU A 8 -4.90 -19.29 -10.59
N ARG A 9 -6.06 -19.39 -9.93
CA ARG A 9 -6.25 -20.29 -8.77
C ARG A 9 -6.01 -21.75 -9.14
N LEU A 10 -6.51 -22.22 -10.28
CA LEU A 10 -6.25 -23.57 -10.79
C LEU A 10 -4.77 -23.84 -11.05
N LEU A 11 -4.01 -22.82 -11.46
CA LEU A 11 -2.54 -22.87 -11.59
C LEU A 11 -1.79 -22.79 -10.25
N GLY A 12 -2.51 -22.82 -9.11
CA GLY A 12 -1.94 -22.81 -7.77
C GLY A 12 -1.48 -21.43 -7.29
N TYR A 13 -1.96 -20.33 -7.88
CA TYR A 13 -1.65 -18.99 -7.40
C TYR A 13 -2.39 -18.74 -6.08
N LYS A 14 -1.67 -18.19 -5.10
CA LYS A 14 -2.16 -17.90 -3.76
C LYS A 14 -2.04 -16.42 -3.45
N THR A 15 -2.89 -15.92 -2.56
CA THR A 15 -2.72 -14.58 -2.00
C THR A 15 -1.53 -14.56 -1.05
N TYR A 16 -0.99 -13.38 -0.77
CA TYR A 16 0.09 -13.23 0.19
C TYR A 16 -0.31 -13.77 1.56
N ASP A 17 -1.52 -13.45 2.04
CA ASP A 17 -2.03 -13.89 3.34
C ASP A 17 -2.12 -15.42 3.45
N GLU A 18 -2.55 -16.11 2.38
CA GLU A 18 -2.55 -17.58 2.35
C GLU A 18 -1.13 -18.13 2.49
N MET A 19 -0.17 -17.55 1.77
CA MET A 19 1.23 -17.98 1.82
C MET A 19 1.89 -17.63 3.16
N TYR A 20 1.54 -16.50 3.76
CA TYR A 20 2.01 -16.07 5.07
C TYR A 20 1.47 -16.97 6.17
N LYS A 21 0.18 -17.34 6.11
CA LYS A 21 -0.40 -18.36 6.99
C LYS A 21 0.30 -19.70 6.85
N GLU A 22 0.56 -20.16 5.61
CA GLU A 22 1.35 -21.38 5.38
C GLU A 22 2.76 -21.31 5.99
N LEU A 23 3.39 -20.15 5.96
CA LEU A 23 4.70 -19.92 6.57
C LEU A 23 4.63 -20.01 8.10
N GLN A 24 3.63 -19.35 8.72
CA GLN A 24 3.40 -19.42 10.17
C GLN A 24 3.06 -20.83 10.65
N ASP A 25 2.28 -21.58 9.87
CA ASP A 25 1.93 -22.97 10.15
C ASP A 25 3.09 -23.96 9.88
N GLY A 26 4.25 -23.49 9.40
CA GLY A 26 5.39 -24.34 9.03
C GLY A 26 5.18 -25.19 7.75
N ARG A 27 4.07 -25.01 7.04
CA ARG A 27 3.73 -25.70 5.78
C ARG A 27 4.51 -25.17 4.58
N ARG A 28 5.11 -23.99 4.73
CA ARG A 28 5.98 -23.33 3.75
C ARG A 28 7.27 -22.88 4.44
N LYS A 29 8.40 -23.03 3.76
CA LYS A 29 9.71 -22.61 4.30
C LYS A 29 10.02 -21.13 4.08
N GLN A 30 9.59 -20.57 2.95
CA GLN A 30 9.85 -19.17 2.57
C GLN A 30 8.83 -18.67 1.54
N ILE A 31 8.69 -17.35 1.45
CA ILE A 31 7.94 -16.67 0.38
C ILE A 31 8.97 -16.03 -0.56
N SER A 32 9.03 -16.52 -1.80
CA SER A 32 9.99 -16.01 -2.79
C SER A 32 9.47 -14.77 -3.51
N HIS A 33 10.37 -14.05 -4.19
CA HIS A 33 9.95 -12.96 -5.08
C HIS A 33 8.94 -13.42 -6.16
N ARG A 34 9.12 -14.63 -6.70
CA ARG A 34 8.18 -15.22 -7.68
C ARG A 34 6.80 -15.46 -7.07
N ASP A 35 6.74 -15.88 -5.81
CA ASP A 35 5.47 -16.06 -5.10
C ASP A 35 4.74 -14.72 -4.96
N VAL A 36 5.46 -13.66 -4.58
CA VAL A 36 4.91 -12.29 -4.49
C VAL A 36 4.38 -11.82 -5.84
N GLN A 37 5.14 -12.03 -6.93
CA GLN A 37 4.67 -11.68 -8.28
C GLN A 37 3.39 -12.45 -8.68
N LYS A 38 3.28 -13.73 -8.32
CA LYS A 38 2.07 -14.54 -8.55
C LYS A 38 0.89 -14.01 -7.75
N SER A 39 1.10 -13.69 -6.46
CA SER A 39 0.07 -13.08 -5.62
C SER A 39 -0.42 -11.76 -6.23
N ALA A 40 0.49 -10.88 -6.64
CA ALA A 40 0.13 -9.61 -7.29
C ALA A 40 -0.60 -9.80 -8.62
N ALA A 41 -0.29 -10.85 -9.39
CA ALA A 41 -1.03 -11.17 -10.61
C ALA A 41 -2.45 -11.68 -10.31
N LEU A 42 -2.62 -12.46 -9.25
CA LEU A 42 -3.91 -12.94 -8.77
C LEU A 42 -4.79 -11.78 -8.27
N GLU A 43 -4.21 -10.88 -7.48
CA GLU A 43 -4.88 -9.69 -6.97
C GLU A 43 -5.36 -8.77 -8.11
N ARG A 44 -4.47 -8.43 -9.05
CA ARG A 44 -4.80 -7.62 -10.23
C ARG A 44 -5.85 -8.26 -11.14
N ALA A 45 -6.04 -9.58 -11.08
CA ALA A 45 -7.12 -10.22 -11.83
C ALA A 45 -8.50 -9.74 -11.35
N LEU A 46 -8.63 -9.33 -10.08
CA LEU A 46 -9.87 -8.81 -9.49
C LEU A 46 -10.07 -7.31 -9.69
N TYR A 47 -9.07 -6.58 -10.20
CA TYR A 47 -9.17 -5.13 -10.34
C TYR A 47 -10.28 -4.74 -11.33
N PRO A 48 -11.01 -3.63 -11.06
CA PRO A 48 -11.98 -3.08 -11.99
C PRO A 48 -11.35 -2.79 -13.37
N LYS A 49 -12.17 -2.87 -14.42
CA LYS A 49 -11.75 -2.41 -15.75
C LYS A 49 -11.49 -0.91 -15.71
N GLY A 50 -10.44 -0.46 -16.40
CA GLY A 50 -10.08 0.96 -16.47
C GLY A 50 -9.34 1.50 -15.24
N ILE A 51 -8.88 0.63 -14.34
CA ILE A 51 -8.06 1.06 -13.20
C ILE A 51 -6.83 1.83 -13.69
N ARG A 52 -6.57 2.99 -13.07
CA ARG A 52 -5.34 3.76 -13.31
C ARG A 52 -4.28 3.26 -12.35
N TYR A 53 -3.13 2.89 -12.88
CA TYR A 53 -1.96 2.60 -12.06
C TYR A 53 -1.24 3.90 -11.70
N PRO A 54 -0.95 4.18 -10.41
CA PRO A 54 -0.24 5.38 -10.00
C PRO A 54 1.16 5.45 -10.60
N GLN A 55 1.63 6.68 -10.81
CA GLN A 55 2.98 7.00 -11.25
C GLN A 55 3.69 7.81 -10.17
N ALA A 56 5.01 7.74 -10.14
CA ALA A 56 5.81 8.62 -9.29
C ALA A 56 5.45 10.09 -9.57
N GLY A 57 5.42 10.91 -8.53
CA GLY A 57 5.09 12.34 -8.63
C GLY A 57 3.60 12.67 -8.75
N ASP A 58 2.72 11.70 -9.02
CA ASP A 58 1.26 11.95 -9.02
C ASP A 58 0.79 12.52 -7.68
N ILE A 59 -0.07 13.53 -7.72
CA ILE A 59 -0.69 14.14 -6.53
C ILE A 59 -2.18 13.84 -6.54
N TYR A 60 -2.66 13.29 -5.43
CA TYR A 60 -4.04 12.86 -5.23
C TYR A 60 -4.68 13.60 -4.07
N LEU A 61 -5.91 14.08 -4.28
CA LEU A 61 -6.81 14.57 -3.24
C LEU A 61 -7.68 13.44 -2.73
N CYS A 62 -7.71 13.22 -1.43
CA CYS A 62 -8.62 12.30 -0.77
C CYS A 62 -10.05 12.85 -0.82
N ILE A 63 -10.95 12.24 -1.60
CA ILE A 63 -12.33 12.74 -1.78
C ILE A 63 -13.31 12.14 -0.77
N LYS A 64 -12.89 11.10 -0.04
CA LYS A 64 -13.58 10.48 1.09
C LYS A 64 -12.55 9.78 1.97
N ASP A 65 -12.82 9.71 3.27
CA ASP A 65 -12.00 8.96 4.22
C ASP A 65 -11.60 7.60 3.65
N ALA A 66 -10.30 7.31 3.69
CA ALA A 66 -9.72 6.21 2.95
C ALA A 66 -8.87 5.33 3.87
N PRO A 67 -9.05 3.99 3.86
CA PRO A 67 -8.15 3.12 4.57
C PRO A 67 -6.76 3.16 3.92
N ILE A 68 -5.73 3.43 4.70
CA ILE A 68 -4.34 3.34 4.25
C ILE A 68 -3.53 2.58 5.30
N SER A 69 -2.28 2.27 4.98
CA SER A 69 -1.32 1.80 5.99
C SER A 69 -0.28 2.89 6.23
N TYR A 70 0.14 3.05 7.48
CA TYR A 70 1.36 3.79 7.81
C TYR A 70 2.46 2.79 8.20
N MET A 71 3.70 3.14 7.92
CA MET A 71 4.88 2.41 8.35
C MET A 71 5.75 3.36 9.16
N THR A 72 6.06 3.00 10.41
CA THR A 72 6.95 3.79 11.25
C THR A 72 8.40 3.38 11.01
N HIS A 73 9.25 4.38 10.86
CA HIS A 73 10.68 4.22 10.68
C HIS A 73 11.38 4.44 12.01
N TRP A 74 12.39 3.63 12.28
CA TRP A 74 13.10 3.63 13.55
C TRP A 74 14.60 3.73 13.29
N MET A 75 15.37 4.23 14.26
CA MET A 75 16.84 4.21 14.25
C MET A 75 17.42 2.80 14.51
N LYS A 76 16.56 1.77 14.56
CA LYS A 76 16.88 0.35 14.73
C LYS A 76 16.40 -0.44 13.51
N PRO A 77 16.89 -1.68 13.27
CA PRO A 77 16.42 -2.54 12.18
C PRO A 77 15.02 -3.11 12.47
N PHE A 78 14.06 -2.23 12.70
CA PHE A 78 12.68 -2.51 12.97
C PHE A 78 11.83 -1.52 12.17
N THR A 79 10.75 -2.03 11.59
CA THR A 79 9.72 -1.20 10.96
C THR A 79 8.41 -1.59 11.61
N GLY A 80 7.76 -0.62 12.24
CA GLY A 80 6.40 -0.78 12.74
C GLY A 80 5.40 -0.35 11.67
N GLY A 81 4.13 -0.27 12.06
CA GLY A 81 3.07 0.20 11.19
C GLY A 81 1.76 -0.50 11.46
N ASP A 82 0.68 0.13 11.03
CA ASP A 82 -0.65 -0.42 11.08
C ASP A 82 -1.53 0.21 10.00
N LYS A 83 -2.80 -0.19 9.96
CA LYS A 83 -3.84 0.45 9.17
C LYS A 83 -4.38 1.66 9.90
N THR A 84 -4.70 2.69 9.14
CA THR A 84 -5.32 3.93 9.62
C THR A 84 -6.28 4.47 8.58
N VAL A 85 -6.96 5.57 8.90
CA VAL A 85 -7.86 6.27 7.98
C VAL A 85 -7.22 7.59 7.58
N PHE A 86 -6.91 7.72 6.30
CA PHE A 86 -6.50 8.99 5.71
C PHE A 86 -7.73 9.89 5.55
N PRO A 87 -7.73 11.09 6.15
CA PRO A 87 -8.91 11.94 6.17
C PRO A 87 -9.22 12.50 4.77
N LYS A 88 -10.51 12.72 4.53
CA LYS A 88 -11.00 13.48 3.38
C LYS A 88 -10.38 14.89 3.33
N ASP A 89 -10.26 15.41 2.12
CA ASP A 89 -9.79 16.74 1.76
C ASP A 89 -8.28 16.97 1.97
N GLU A 90 -7.55 15.94 2.43
CA GLU A 90 -6.08 15.93 2.47
C GLU A 90 -5.46 15.36 1.19
N GLN A 91 -4.18 15.65 0.98
CA GLN A 91 -3.46 15.28 -0.23
C GLN A 91 -2.28 14.36 0.02
N ILE A 92 -2.07 13.42 -0.90
CA ILE A 92 -0.90 12.57 -0.93
C ILE A 92 -0.16 12.74 -2.25
N LYS A 93 1.18 12.66 -2.19
CA LYS A 93 2.07 12.57 -3.34
C LYS A 93 2.65 11.17 -3.42
N ILE A 94 2.55 10.55 -4.59
CA ILE A 94 3.15 9.24 -4.84
C ILE A 94 4.66 9.40 -4.90
N SER A 95 5.38 8.60 -4.12
CA SER A 95 6.83 8.64 -4.01
C SER A 95 7.48 7.91 -5.19
N ASP A 96 8.04 6.72 -4.99
CA ASP A 96 8.68 5.92 -6.03
C ASP A 96 7.76 4.78 -6.49
N VAL A 97 7.70 4.56 -7.81
CA VAL A 97 6.92 3.49 -8.44
C VAL A 97 7.83 2.62 -9.29
N LYS A 98 8.29 1.51 -8.70
CA LYS A 98 9.23 0.58 -9.35
C LYS A 98 8.58 -0.37 -10.36
N GLN A 99 7.26 -0.57 -10.26
CA GLN A 99 6.51 -1.51 -11.09
C GLN A 99 5.51 -0.76 -11.95
N SER A 100 5.34 -1.15 -13.22
CA SER A 100 4.38 -0.50 -14.12
C SER A 100 2.91 -0.72 -13.74
N LYS A 101 2.63 -1.75 -12.95
CA LYS A 101 1.29 -2.11 -12.47
C LYS A 101 1.36 -2.47 -10.98
N PRO A 102 1.68 -1.50 -10.10
CA PRO A 102 1.80 -1.76 -8.68
C PRO A 102 0.44 -2.18 -8.11
N THR A 103 0.45 -3.01 -7.07
CA THR A 103 -0.75 -3.32 -6.28
C THR A 103 -0.95 -2.32 -5.14
N SER A 104 0.15 -1.81 -4.60
CA SER A 104 0.20 -0.68 -3.68
C SER A 104 1.43 0.19 -3.96
N VAL A 105 1.40 1.43 -3.49
CA VAL A 105 2.49 2.40 -3.66
C VAL A 105 2.79 3.11 -2.35
N TYR A 106 4.06 3.47 -2.18
CA TYR A 106 4.48 4.41 -1.15
C TYR A 106 4.07 5.83 -1.53
N CYS A 107 3.59 6.57 -0.55
CA CYS A 107 3.23 7.97 -0.69
C CYS A 107 3.60 8.76 0.57
N GLN A 108 3.54 10.09 0.42
CA GLN A 108 3.73 11.04 1.50
C GLN A 108 2.53 11.99 1.53
N ALA A 109 2.06 12.32 2.72
CA ALA A 109 1.11 13.42 2.89
C ALA A 109 1.79 14.74 2.52
N LEU A 110 1.09 15.63 1.82
CA LEU A 110 1.61 16.98 1.56
C LEU A 110 1.65 17.82 2.83
N ASN A 111 0.72 17.59 3.77
CA ASN A 111 0.75 18.17 5.11
C ASN A 111 1.34 17.14 6.11
N ALA A 112 2.63 16.87 5.95
CA ALA A 112 3.30 15.75 6.63
C ALA A 112 3.19 15.83 8.17
N ASP A 113 3.44 17.00 8.76
CA ASP A 113 3.43 17.21 10.21
C ASP A 113 2.03 16.97 10.80
N LYS A 114 1.00 17.59 10.22
CA LYS A 114 -0.40 17.38 10.64
C LYS A 114 -0.80 15.91 10.52
N MET A 115 -0.43 15.26 9.41
CA MET A 115 -0.79 13.88 9.18
C MET A 115 -0.02 12.93 10.09
N GLU A 116 1.22 13.24 10.46
CA GLU A 116 1.98 12.45 11.42
C GLU A 116 1.27 12.42 12.78
N GLU A 117 0.83 13.58 13.27
CA GLU A 117 0.13 13.70 14.55
C GLU A 117 -1.17 12.90 14.59
N LEU A 118 -1.91 12.89 13.47
CA LEU A 118 -3.20 12.23 13.34
C LEU A 118 -3.09 10.72 13.09
N LEU A 119 -2.12 10.29 12.29
CA LEU A 119 -2.07 8.93 11.76
C LEU A 119 -1.16 8.02 12.57
N VAL A 120 -0.11 8.58 13.19
CA VAL A 120 0.86 7.80 13.96
C VAL A 120 0.56 7.93 15.45
N PRO A 121 0.38 6.81 16.18
CA PRO A 121 0.14 6.83 17.62
C PRO A 121 1.19 7.65 18.36
N GLN A 122 0.76 8.44 19.33
CA GLN A 122 1.66 9.21 20.20
C GLN A 122 2.71 8.31 20.88
N SER A 123 2.33 7.09 21.25
CA SER A 123 3.22 6.09 21.86
C SER A 123 4.42 5.71 20.98
N ASP A 124 4.28 5.85 19.67
CA ASP A 124 5.37 5.63 18.71
C ASP A 124 6.16 6.93 18.51
N ARG A 125 5.48 8.06 18.30
CA ARG A 125 6.10 9.37 18.02
C ARG A 125 7.00 9.88 19.13
N GLU A 126 6.68 9.58 20.39
CA GLU A 126 7.45 10.03 21.56
C GLU A 126 8.64 9.12 21.90
N GLN A 127 8.82 8.01 21.19
CA GLN A 127 9.98 7.16 21.39
C GLN A 127 11.25 7.84 20.87
N TYR A 128 12.34 7.74 21.64
CA TYR A 128 13.60 8.39 21.31
C TYR A 128 14.23 7.91 19.99
N ASP A 129 13.87 6.71 19.53
CA ASP A 129 14.37 6.08 18.31
C ASP A 129 13.40 6.15 17.13
N TYR A 130 12.27 6.85 17.28
CA TYR A 130 11.38 7.16 16.18
C TYR A 130 12.05 8.09 15.17
N ASN A 131 11.89 7.81 13.87
CA ASN A 131 12.54 8.53 12.78
C ASN A 131 11.57 8.78 11.61
N GLY A 132 10.33 9.13 11.93
CA GLY A 132 9.29 9.46 10.96
C GLY A 132 8.52 8.26 10.44
N TYR A 133 7.78 8.48 9.35
CA TYR A 133 6.85 7.51 8.81
C TYR A 133 6.78 7.54 7.29
N SER A 134 6.13 6.54 6.71
CA SER A 134 5.70 6.56 5.31
C SER A 134 4.30 6.00 5.19
N LEU A 135 3.58 6.44 4.17
CA LEU A 135 2.24 5.95 3.89
C LEU A 135 2.30 4.93 2.75
N VAL A 136 1.39 3.97 2.80
CA VAL A 136 1.16 2.98 1.76
C VAL A 136 -0.32 2.95 1.45
N VAL A 137 -0.66 3.12 0.18
CA VAL A 137 -2.04 3.03 -0.32
C VAL A 137 -2.13 1.98 -1.40
N ASP A 138 -3.14 1.13 -1.32
CA ASP A 138 -3.41 0.15 -2.38
C ASP A 138 -4.04 0.84 -3.61
N THR A 139 -3.77 0.29 -4.78
CA THR A 139 -4.16 0.90 -6.05
C THR A 139 -5.68 0.99 -6.19
N VAL A 140 -6.41 0.03 -5.62
CA VAL A 140 -7.88 0.02 -5.68
C VAL A 140 -8.46 1.12 -4.79
N THR A 141 -7.99 1.26 -3.55
CA THR A 141 -8.37 2.36 -2.66
C THR A 141 -8.01 3.70 -3.26
N LEU A 142 -6.82 3.84 -3.85
CA LEU A 142 -6.42 5.08 -4.53
C LEU A 142 -7.42 5.47 -5.63
N ASN A 143 -7.82 4.52 -6.48
CA ASN A 143 -8.78 4.78 -7.56
C ASN A 143 -10.20 5.06 -7.04
N ASN A 144 -10.59 4.46 -5.91
CA ASN A 144 -11.95 4.57 -5.39
C ASN A 144 -12.16 5.78 -4.48
N ASN A 145 -11.11 6.23 -3.79
CA ASN A 145 -11.20 7.21 -2.69
C ASN A 145 -10.42 8.49 -2.95
N PHE A 146 -9.64 8.54 -4.04
CA PHE A 146 -8.85 9.71 -4.35
C PHE A 146 -9.08 10.18 -5.78
N LYS A 147 -8.86 11.48 -5.99
CA LYS A 147 -8.90 12.14 -7.28
C LYS A 147 -7.50 12.65 -7.63
N LEU A 148 -6.98 12.28 -8.79
CA LEU A 148 -5.74 12.86 -9.31
C LEU A 148 -5.97 14.36 -9.56
N ILE A 149 -5.11 15.20 -8.99
CA ILE A 149 -5.21 16.67 -9.10
C ILE A 149 -3.96 17.31 -9.71
N GLY A 150 -2.87 16.56 -9.83
CA GLY A 150 -1.63 17.07 -10.43
C GLY A 150 -0.57 15.99 -10.54
N ASN A 151 0.59 16.37 -11.07
CA ASN A 151 1.79 15.54 -11.09
C ASN A 151 3.01 16.45 -11.02
N ASP A 152 3.86 16.22 -10.01
CA ASP A 152 5.13 16.93 -9.78
C ASP A 152 6.29 16.19 -10.47
N ASN A 153 6.18 15.96 -11.77
CA ASN A 153 7.34 15.56 -12.56
C ASN A 153 8.19 16.80 -12.84
N ASN A 154 9.18 17.04 -11.97
CA ASN A 154 10.38 17.77 -12.34
C ASN A 154 11.32 16.82 -13.11
#